data_AF-A0A1V9G0S9-F1
#
_entry.id   AF-A0A1V9G0S9-F1
#
_cell.length_a   1.000
_cell.length_b   1.000
_cell.length_c   1.000
_cell.angle_alpha   90.00
_cell.angle_beta   90.00
_cell.angle_gamma   90.00
#
_symmetry.space_group_name_H-M   'P 1'
#
loop_
_entity.id
_entity.type
_entity.pdbx_description
1 polymer ?
#
loop_
_entity_poly.entity_id
_entity_poly.type
_entity_poly.pdbx_seq_one_letter_code
_entity_poly.pdbx_strand_id
1 'polypeptide(L)'
;MLQKLSTGGKIEVKADDLLKWGFLRVNEIAEVKQQISHGNEEFISNFFTGKVIKEGLGFDVRNAIIYELFNRQTGSKTDDETGYLYIPLLSE
;
A
#
# COMPACT_ATOMS: atom_id res chain seq x y z
N MET A 1 -16.76 -14.67 -10.82
CA MET A 1 -18.22 -14.48 -10.66
C MET A 1 -18.47 -14.03 -9.22
N LEU A 2 -18.51 -12.71 -8.97
CA LEU A 2 -18.79 -12.12 -7.64
C LEU A 2 -20.32 -12.03 -7.44
N GLN A 3 -21.00 -13.18 -7.41
CA GLN A 3 -22.45 -13.20 -7.22
C GLN A 3 -22.81 -13.20 -5.72
N LYS A 4 -23.64 -12.22 -5.36
CA LYS A 4 -24.45 -12.07 -4.14
C LYS A 4 -23.73 -11.70 -2.84
N LEU A 5 -23.33 -10.43 -2.77
CA LEU A 5 -23.23 -9.66 -1.53
C LEU A 5 -24.60 -9.01 -1.18
N SER A 6 -25.67 -9.80 -1.13
CA SER A 6 -27.01 -9.29 -0.85
C SER A 6 -27.73 -10.20 0.14
N THR A 7 -27.37 -10.08 1.41
CA THR A 7 -28.20 -10.42 2.58
C THR A 7 -27.40 -9.96 3.79
N GLY A 8 -28.04 -9.36 4.80
CA GLY A 8 -27.41 -8.77 5.99
C GLY A 8 -26.69 -9.75 6.93
N GLY A 9 -26.07 -10.79 6.40
CA GLY A 9 -25.11 -11.63 7.11
C GLY A 9 -23.76 -10.94 7.16
N LYS A 10 -23.19 -10.83 8.37
CA LYS A 10 -21.79 -10.42 8.52
C LYS A 10 -20.91 -11.45 7.81
N ILE A 11 -20.10 -11.00 6.86
CA ILE A 11 -19.04 -11.84 6.32
C ILE A 11 -17.96 -11.93 7.39
N GLU A 12 -17.79 -13.13 7.92
CA GLU A 12 -16.71 -13.44 8.83
C GLU A 12 -15.54 -13.98 8.01
N VAL A 13 -14.50 -13.16 7.84
CA VAL A 13 -13.26 -13.55 7.15
C VAL A 13 -12.33 -14.19 8.16
N LYS A 14 -11.95 -15.46 7.96
CA LYS A 14 -11.01 -16.17 8.83
C LYS A 14 -9.58 -16.02 8.33
N ALA A 15 -8.59 -16.25 9.21
CA ALA A 15 -7.17 -16.21 8.83
C ALA A 15 -6.84 -17.18 7.68
N ASP A 16 -7.47 -18.36 7.67
CA ASP A 16 -7.29 -19.36 6.62
C ASP A 16 -7.84 -18.89 5.26
N ASP A 17 -8.88 -18.04 5.26
CA ASP A 17 -9.37 -17.42 4.04
C ASP A 17 -8.30 -16.48 3.46
N LEU A 18 -7.67 -15.65 4.30
CA LEU A 18 -6.61 -14.74 3.85
C LEU A 18 -5.47 -15.50 3.15
N LEU A 19 -5.05 -16.63 3.71
CA LEU A 19 -4.02 -17.49 3.12
C LEU A 19 -4.47 -18.12 1.79
N LYS A 20 -5.70 -18.65 1.74
CA LYS A 20 -6.27 -19.30 0.55
C LYS A 20 -6.33 -18.36 -0.66
N TRP A 21 -6.61 -17.09 -0.42
CA TRP A 21 -6.73 -16.08 -1.48
C TRP A 21 -5.42 -15.31 -1.73
N GLY A 22 -4.31 -15.72 -1.10
CA GLY A 22 -3.00 -15.09 -1.28
C GLY A 22 -2.89 -13.68 -0.70
N PHE A 23 -3.75 -13.32 0.25
CA PHE A 23 -3.60 -12.05 0.97
C PHE A 23 -2.35 -12.13 1.83
N LEU A 24 -1.38 -11.29 1.51
CA LEU A 24 -0.17 -11.14 2.30
C LEU A 24 -0.45 -10.18 3.46
N ARG A 25 -0.17 -10.64 4.68
CA ARG A 25 -0.11 -9.74 5.83
C ARG A 25 1.13 -8.87 5.67
N VAL A 26 0.93 -7.57 5.52
CA VAL A 26 2.02 -6.61 5.55
C VAL A 26 2.48 -6.46 7.00
N ASN A 27 3.72 -6.84 7.27
CA ASN A 27 4.31 -6.63 8.58
C ASN A 27 4.55 -5.13 8.78
N GLU A 28 4.33 -4.67 10.01
CA GLU A 28 4.65 -3.30 10.37
C GLU A 28 6.16 -3.13 10.41
N ILE A 29 6.68 -2.18 9.61
CA ILE A 29 8.12 -1.88 9.56
C ILE A 29 8.35 -0.56 10.27
N ALA A 30 9.22 -0.60 11.29
CA ALA A 30 9.46 0.54 12.17
C ALA A 30 9.90 1.80 11.43
N GLU A 31 10.77 1.67 10.43
CA GLU A 31 11.25 2.81 9.64
C GLU A 31 10.11 3.52 8.89
N VAL A 32 9.19 2.75 8.32
CA VAL A 32 8.00 3.26 7.62
C VAL A 32 7.07 3.91 8.63
N LYS A 33 6.84 3.24 9.77
CA LYS A 33 5.97 3.74 10.85
C LYS A 33 6.46 5.05 11.47
N GLN A 34 7.76 5.24 11.60
CA GLN A 34 8.30 6.50 12.13
C GLN A 34 8.02 7.66 11.19
N GLN A 35 8.04 7.46 9.88
CA GLN A 35 7.72 8.53 8.94
C GLN A 35 6.21 8.84 8.88
N ILE A 36 5.36 7.88 9.26
CA ILE A 36 3.91 8.08 9.36
C ILE A 36 3.56 9.22 10.34
N SER A 37 4.26 9.31 11.47
CA SER A 37 3.94 10.29 12.52
C SER A 37 4.22 11.74 12.13
N HIS A 38 4.99 11.95 11.06
CA HIS A 38 5.42 13.27 10.62
C HIS A 38 4.54 13.87 9.51
N GLY A 39 3.51 13.16 9.06
CA GLY A 39 2.54 13.65 8.07
C GLY A 39 2.79 13.15 6.64
N ASN A 40 1.88 13.48 5.72
CA ASN A 40 1.92 12.96 4.35
C ASN A 40 3.14 13.46 3.56
N GLU A 41 3.44 14.76 3.63
CA GLU A 41 4.54 15.34 2.84
C GLU A 41 5.90 14.75 3.23
N GLU A 42 6.14 14.59 4.53
CA GLU A 42 7.38 14.02 5.05
C GLU A 42 7.48 12.52 4.75
N PHE A 43 6.36 11.79 4.80
CA PHE A 43 6.33 10.41 4.34
C PHE A 43 6.72 10.29 2.86
N ILE A 44 6.16 11.14 1.98
CA ILE A 44 6.49 11.13 0.55
C ILE A 44 7.95 11.51 0.33
N SER A 45 8.45 12.59 0.91
CA SER A 45 9.83 13.04 0.70
C SER A 45 10.88 12.03 1.18
N ASN A 46 10.55 11.24 2.21
CA ASN A 46 11.44 10.21 2.73
C ASN A 46 11.53 8.98 1.83
N PHE A 47 10.44 8.56 1.18
CA PHE A 47 10.42 7.33 0.38
C PHE A 47 10.41 7.53 -1.13
N PHE A 48 10.18 8.77 -1.61
CA PHE A 48 10.08 9.09 -3.02
C PHE A 48 11.12 10.15 -3.43
N THR A 49 11.65 10.00 -4.65
CA THR A 49 12.41 11.04 -5.35
C THR A 49 11.51 11.62 -6.42
N GLY A 50 10.93 12.79 -6.13
CA GLY A 50 9.87 13.34 -6.95
C GLY A 50 8.64 12.44 -6.90
N LYS A 51 8.28 11.83 -8.04
CA LYS A 51 7.10 10.96 -8.16
C LYS A 51 7.40 9.48 -7.95
N VAL A 52 8.66 9.08 -8.03
CA VAL A 52 9.06 7.66 -8.09
C VAL A 52 9.64 7.24 -6.76
N ILE A 53 9.34 6.01 -6.33
CA ILE A 53 9.93 5.43 -5.12
C ILE A 53 11.46 5.40 -5.21
N LYS A 54 12.15 5.64 -4.09
CA LYS A 54 13.61 5.54 -4.02
C LYS A 54 14.10 4.12 -4.29
N GLU A 55 15.22 4.01 -4.99
CA GLU A 55 15.90 2.74 -5.21
C GLU A 55 16.52 2.19 -3.91
N GLY A 56 16.89 0.91 -3.91
CA GLY A 56 17.54 0.26 -2.76
C GLY A 56 16.62 -0.16 -1.62
N LEU A 57 15.33 0.19 -1.65
CA LEU A 57 14.35 -0.28 -0.67
C LEU A 57 14.02 -1.76 -0.88
N GLY A 58 14.12 -2.54 0.20
CA GLY A 58 13.76 -3.96 0.22
C GLY A 58 12.28 -4.22 -0.06
N PHE A 59 11.95 -5.44 -0.49
CA PHE A 59 10.58 -5.83 -0.84
C PHE A 59 9.56 -5.56 0.28
N ASP A 60 9.90 -5.93 1.52
CA ASP A 60 9.00 -5.74 2.67
C ASP A 60 8.74 -4.26 2.94
N VAL A 61 9.79 -3.42 2.80
CA VAL A 61 9.70 -1.96 2.95
C VAL A 61 8.77 -1.36 1.91
N ARG A 62 8.90 -1.78 0.65
CA ARG A 62 8.02 -1.35 -0.43
C ARG A 62 6.57 -1.74 -0.16
N ASN A 63 6.32 -2.96 0.33
CA ASN A 63 4.97 -3.39 0.68
C ASN A 63 4.37 -2.58 1.84
N ALA A 64 5.18 -2.27 2.87
CA ALA A 64 4.75 -1.39 3.96
C ALA A 64 4.41 0.02 3.46
N ILE A 65 5.20 0.58 2.53
CA ILE A 65 4.91 1.87 1.90
C ILE A 65 3.59 1.82 1.12
N ILE A 66 3.36 0.79 0.32
CA ILE A 66 2.11 0.61 -0.45
C ILE A 66 0.90 0.51 0.49
N TYR A 67 1.02 -0.24 1.57
CA TYR A 67 -0.01 -0.35 2.60
C TYR A 67 -0.37 1.01 3.21
N GLU A 68 0.64 1.81 3.53
CA GLU A 68 0.43 3.15 4.07
C GLU A 68 -0.19 4.12 3.06
N LEU A 69 0.21 4.07 1.79
CA LEU A 69 -0.43 4.86 0.73
C LEU A 69 -1.91 4.51 0.60
N PHE A 70 -2.25 3.22 0.69
CA PHE A 70 -3.64 2.76 0.67
C PHE A 70 -4.43 3.30 1.88
N ASN A 71 -3.90 3.15 3.10
CA ASN A 71 -4.54 3.65 4.32
C ASN A 71 -4.79 5.16 4.29
N ARG A 72 -3.89 5.91 3.65
CA ARG A 72 -3.95 7.37 3.50
C ARG A 72 -4.74 7.82 2.28
N GLN A 73 -5.33 6.90 1.53
CA GLN A 73 -6.05 7.19 0.27
C GLN A 73 -5.20 7.97 -0.72
N THR A 74 -3.88 7.76 -0.71
CA THR A 74 -2.96 8.38 -1.66
C THR A 74 -2.92 7.55 -2.93
N GLY A 75 -3.42 8.13 -4.02
CA GLY A 75 -3.39 7.51 -5.34
C GLY A 75 -1.95 7.16 -5.72
N SER A 76 -1.70 5.90 -6.00
CA SER A 76 -0.41 5.40 -6.44
C SER A 76 -0.60 4.37 -7.54
N LYS A 77 0.41 4.24 -8.40
CA LYS A 77 0.41 3.29 -9.51
C LYS A 77 1.76 2.59 -9.57
N THR A 78 1.73 1.31 -9.91
CA THR A 78 2.94 0.60 -10.33
C THR A 78 3.02 0.68 -11.85
N ASP A 79 4.15 1.14 -12.34
CA ASP A 79 4.48 1.14 -13.76
C ASP A 79 4.65 -0.30 -14.25
N ASP A 80 4.01 -0.65 -15.35
CA ASP A 80 3.94 -2.00 -15.89
C ASP A 80 5.20 -2.40 -16.68
N GLU A 81 5.95 -1.42 -17.20
CA GLU A 81 7.21 -1.65 -17.91
C GLU A 81 8.39 -1.82 -16.95
N THR A 82 8.46 -0.98 -15.92
CA THR A 82 9.60 -0.90 -15.01
C THR A 82 9.36 -1.54 -13.64
N GLY A 83 8.10 -1.76 -13.27
CA GLY A 83 7.72 -2.23 -11.93
C GLY A 83 7.89 -1.17 -10.83
N TYR A 84 8.18 0.08 -11.20
CA TYR A 84 8.36 1.15 -10.21
C TYR A 84 7.03 1.65 -9.66
N LEU A 85 6.97 1.81 -8.34
CA LEU A 85 5.88 2.49 -7.67
C LEU A 85 6.04 4.01 -7.86
N TYR A 86 4.98 4.68 -8.29
CA TYR A 86 4.95 6.12 -8.40
C TYR A 86 3.62 6.72 -7.95
N ILE A 87 3.66 8.01 -7.59
CA ILE A 87 2.49 8.79 -7.19
C ILE A 87 2.16 9.79 -8.31
N PRO A 88 1.04 9.60 -9.03
CA PRO A 88 0.58 10.59 -10.01
C PRO A 88 0.18 11.88 -9.28
N LEU A 89 0.51 13.04 -9.88
CA LEU A 89 -0.05 14.30 -9.40
C LEU A 89 -1.57 14.23 -9.62
N LEU A 90 -2.33 14.56 -8.58
CA LEU A 90 -3.72 14.93 -8.76
C LEU A 90 -3.72 16.19 -9.62
N SER A 91 -4.29 16.10 -10.82
CA SER A 91 -4.59 17.28 -11.63
C SER A 91 -5.47 18.21 -10.79
N GLU A 92 -5.01 19.45 -10.59
CA GLU A 92 -5.82 20.53 -9.98
C GLU A 92 -7.10 20.80 -10.79
#